data_AF-E3PSX5-F1
#
_entry.id   AF-E3PSX5-F1
#
_cell.length_a   1.000
_cell.length_b   1.000
_cell.length_c   1.000
_cell.angle_alpha   90.00
_cell.angle_beta   90.00
_cell.angle_gamma   90.00
#
_symmetry.space_group_name_H-M   'P 1'
#
loop_
_entity.id
_entity.type
_entity.pdbx_description
1 polymer ?
#
loop_
_entity_poly.entity_id
_entity_poly.type
_entity_poly.pdbx_seq_one_letter_code
_entity_poly.pdbx_strand_id
1 'polypeptide(L)'
;MLYPSINDLLNKADSRYCLVNEVSKRARQLVEGSDKMVETVEEKPVSVATFEVFEEKVTYKTTYFEDFMLNEMEEASKDNNEVK
;
A
#
# COMPACT_ATOMS: atom_id res chain seq x y z
N MET A 1 -1.63 -25.04 -8.16
CA MET A 1 -2.63 -24.00 -7.83
C MET A 1 -1.86 -22.69 -7.68
N LEU A 2 -2.34 -21.59 -8.26
CA LEU A 2 -1.73 -20.28 -8.03
C LEU A 2 -2.05 -19.89 -6.58
N TYR A 3 -1.03 -19.69 -5.75
CA TYR A 3 -1.19 -19.25 -4.37
C TYR A 3 -0.50 -17.90 -4.19
N PRO A 4 -1.08 -16.96 -3.44
CA PRO A 4 -2.42 -16.99 -2.81
C PRO A 4 -3.57 -16.91 -3.82
N SER A 5 -4.79 -17.30 -3.42
CA SER A 5 -5.96 -17.24 -4.31
C SER A 5 -6.51 -15.81 -4.42
N ILE A 6 -7.22 -15.50 -5.51
CA ILE A 6 -7.81 -14.18 -5.72
C ILE A 6 -8.81 -13.81 -4.62
N ASN A 7 -9.56 -14.78 -4.11
CA ASN A 7 -10.55 -14.54 -3.05
C ASN A 7 -9.87 -14.18 -1.74
N ASP A 8 -8.74 -14.84 -1.45
CA ASP A 8 -7.97 -14.54 -0.25
C ASP A 8 -7.38 -13.14 -0.29
N LEU A 9 -6.88 -12.72 -1.45
CA LEU A 9 -6.37 -11.36 -1.68
C LEU A 9 -7.48 -10.30 -1.59
N LEU A 10 -8.68 -10.61 -2.07
CA LEU A 10 -9.82 -9.69 -1.98
C LEU A 10 -10.32 -9.49 -0.56
N ASN A 11 -10.04 -10.41 0.37
CA ASN A 11 -10.29 -10.18 1.79
C ASN A 11 -9.29 -9.17 2.40
N LYS A 12 -8.20 -8.85 1.70
CA LYS A 12 -7.15 -7.91 2.15
C LYS A 12 -7.21 -6.55 1.46
N ALA A 13 -8.06 -6.39 0.44
CA ALA A 13 -8.12 -5.18 -0.36
C ALA A 13 -9.58 -4.71 -0.56
N ASP A 14 -9.81 -3.41 -0.50
CA ASP A 14 -11.16 -2.81 -0.60
C ASP A 14 -11.87 -3.11 -1.92
N SER A 15 -11.11 -3.27 -3.01
CA SER A 15 -11.67 -3.64 -4.30
C SER A 15 -10.64 -4.34 -5.19
N ARG A 16 -11.13 -5.02 -6.23
CA ARG A 16 -10.29 -5.61 -7.29
C ARG A 16 -9.35 -4.58 -7.93
N TYR A 17 -9.82 -3.35 -8.13
CA TYR A 17 -9.01 -2.29 -8.74
C TYR A 17 -7.91 -1.79 -7.79
N CYS A 18 -8.22 -1.67 -6.49
CA CYS A 18 -7.22 -1.33 -5.47
C CYS A 18 -6.14 -2.40 -5.40
N LEU A 19 -6.54 -3.68 -5.33
CA LEU A 19 -5.61 -4.82 -5.32
C LEU A 19 -4.66 -4.79 -6.53
N VAL A 20 -5.20 -4.61 -7.75
CA VAL A 20 -4.38 -4.56 -8.97
C VAL A 20 -3.41 -3.39 -8.93
N ASN A 21 -3.86 -2.20 -8.51
CA ASN A 21 -3.01 -1.02 -8.43
C ASN A 21 -1.89 -1.20 -7.39
N GLU A 22 -2.21 -1.76 -6.23
CA GLU A 22 -1.28 -2.00 -5.14
C GLU A 22 -0.19 -2.99 -5.54
N VAL A 23 -0.59 -4.17 -6.04
CA VAL A 23 0.35 -5.18 -6.55
C VAL A 23 1.21 -4.61 -7.68
N SER A 24 0.62 -3.83 -8.59
CA SER A 24 1.36 -3.23 -9.71
C SER A 24 2.39 -2.21 -9.25
N LYS A 25 2.03 -1.33 -8.29
CA LYS A 25 2.95 -0.35 -7.71
C LYS A 25 4.09 -1.05 -6.99
N ARG A 26 3.78 -2.05 -6.16
CA ARG A 26 4.78 -2.78 -5.40
C ARG A 26 5.71 -3.59 -6.29
N ALA A 27 5.18 -4.26 -7.32
CA ALA A 27 5.99 -4.99 -8.29
C ALA A 27 7.02 -4.08 -9.00
N ARG A 28 6.67 -2.81 -9.28
CA ARG A 28 7.63 -1.84 -9.83
C ARG A 28 8.77 -1.52 -8.87
N GLN A 29 8.47 -1.32 -7.58
CA GLN A 29 9.49 -1.09 -6.56
C GLN A 29 10.48 -2.26 -6.45
N LEU A 30 9.97 -3.49 -6.54
CA LEU A 30 10.81 -4.70 -6.58
C LEU A 30 11.69 -4.75 -7.83
N VAL A 31 11.18 -4.32 -8.99
CA VAL A 31 11.97 -4.20 -10.22
C VAL A 31 13.04 -3.11 -10.10
N GLU A 32 12.76 -2.03 -9.38
CA GLU A 32 13.70 -0.94 -9.09
C GLU A 32 14.80 -1.33 -8.07
N GLY A 33 14.74 -2.55 -7.52
CA GLY A 33 15.74 -3.09 -6.61
C GLY A 33 15.37 -2.99 -5.12
N SER A 34 14.10 -2.73 -4.79
CA SER A 34 13.64 -2.85 -3.41
C SER A 34 13.70 -4.28 -2.91
N ASP A 35 14.02 -4.45 -1.63
CA ASP A 35 14.04 -5.75 -0.98
C ASP A 35 12.63 -6.34 -0.84
N LYS A 36 12.55 -7.67 -0.89
CA LYS A 36 11.34 -8.43 -0.60
C LYS A 36 11.06 -8.38 0.90
N MET A 37 9.79 -8.21 1.28
CA MET A 37 9.36 -8.16 2.68
C MET A 37 8.84 -9.51 3.20
N VAL A 38 8.76 -10.51 2.33
CA VAL A 38 8.25 -11.85 2.62
C VAL A 38 9.24 -12.91 2.17
N GLU A 39 9.31 -14.01 2.91
CA GLU A 39 10.07 -15.19 2.52
C GLU A 39 9.22 -16.03 1.56
N THR A 40 9.50 -15.90 0.27
CA THR A 40 8.84 -16.68 -0.78
C THR A 40 9.84 -17.26 -1.75
N VAL A 41 9.53 -18.47 -2.25
CA VAL A 41 10.28 -19.12 -3.34
C VAL A 41 10.07 -18.42 -4.68
N GLU A 42 9.10 -17.52 -4.75
CA GLU A 42 8.79 -16.76 -5.95
C GLU A 42 9.83 -15.66 -6.21
N GLU A 43 10.27 -15.57 -7.46
CA GLU A 43 11.21 -14.52 -7.90
C GLU A 43 10.55 -13.45 -8.75
N LYS A 44 9.40 -13.75 -9.36
CA LYS A 44 8.70 -12.79 -10.21
C LYS A 44 8.19 -11.64 -9.33
N PRO A 45 8.47 -10.37 -9.68
CA PRO A 45 8.07 -9.21 -8.87
C PRO A 45 6.57 -9.18 -8.57
N VAL A 46 5.73 -9.54 -9.54
CA VAL A 46 4.28 -9.60 -9.37
C VAL A 46 3.87 -10.71 -8.39
N SER A 47 4.50 -11.89 -8.48
CA SER A 47 4.25 -12.97 -7.52
C SER A 47 4.62 -12.51 -6.12
N VAL A 48 5.84 -12.00 -5.92
CA VAL A 48 6.32 -11.52 -4.61
C VAL A 48 5.40 -10.44 -4.04
N ALA A 49 5.05 -9.42 -4.82
CA ALA A 49 4.12 -8.37 -4.41
C ALA A 49 2.75 -8.94 -3.99
N THR A 50 2.28 -9.99 -4.66
CA THR A 50 1.03 -10.66 -4.31
C THR A 50 1.12 -11.37 -2.95
N PHE A 51 2.26 -12.01 -2.65
CA PHE A 51 2.52 -12.58 -1.31
C PHE A 51 2.63 -11.49 -0.24
N GLU A 52 3.29 -10.38 -0.53
CA GLU A 52 3.42 -9.26 0.41
C GLU A 52 2.06 -8.63 0.76
N VAL A 53 1.15 -8.50 -0.21
CA VAL A 53 -0.23 -8.04 0.05
C VAL A 53 -1.01 -9.08 0.86
N PHE A 54 -0.84 -10.37 0.56
CA PHE A 54 -1.51 -11.44 1.30
C PHE A 54 -1.07 -11.54 2.76
N GLU A 55 0.22 -11.31 3.05
CA GLU A 55 0.78 -11.22 4.40
C GLU A 55 0.61 -9.83 5.06
N GLU A 56 -0.15 -8.93 4.45
CA GLU A 56 -0.41 -7.57 4.95
C GLU A 56 0.86 -6.74 5.20
N LYS A 57 1.97 -7.06 4.52
CA LYS A 57 3.22 -6.29 4.57
C LYS A 57 3.12 -5.01 3.74
N VAL A 58 2.26 -5.04 2.73
CA VAL A 58 1.94 -3.90 1.86
C VAL A 58 0.44 -3.66 2.00
N THR A 59 0.08 -2.40 2.23
CA THR A 59 -1.31 -1.95 2.35
C THR A 59 -1.51 -0.70 1.52
N TYR A 60 -2.62 -0.61 0.79
CA TYR A 60 -3.04 0.65 0.19
C TYR A 60 -3.52 1.62 1.27
N LYS A 61 -2.95 2.83 1.28
CA LYS A 61 -3.48 3.97 2.04
C LYS A 61 -4.10 4.98 1.08
N THR A 62 -5.31 5.41 1.40
CA THR A 62 -6.01 6.45 0.66
C THR A 62 -5.41 7.82 1.04
N THR A 63 -4.80 8.51 0.08
CA THR A 63 -4.13 9.81 0.31
C THR A 63 -5.09 10.88 0.82
N TYR A 64 -6.38 10.81 0.47
CA TYR A 64 -7.38 11.78 0.94
C TYR A 64 -7.43 11.92 2.47
N PHE A 65 -7.12 10.86 3.23
CA PHE A 65 -7.14 10.94 4.69
C PHE A 65 -5.88 11.64 5.23
N GLU A 66 -4.71 11.33 4.68
CA GLU A 66 -3.45 12.00 5.07
C GLU A 66 -3.46 13.46 4.63
N ASP A 67 -3.89 13.76 3.39
CA ASP A 67 -4.02 15.12 2.87
C ASP A 67 -5.02 15.94 3.71
N PHE A 68 -6.14 15.34 4.13
CA PHE A 68 -7.13 15.99 5.00
C PHE A 68 -6.56 16.27 6.40
N MET A 69 -5.90 15.30 7.03
CA MET A 69 -5.28 15.47 8.35
C MET A 69 -4.14 16.49 8.33
N LEU A 70 -3.32 16.50 7.28
CA LEU A 70 -2.25 17.49 7.09
C LEU A 70 -2.81 18.90 6.94
N ASN A 71 -3.89 19.05 6.16
CA ASN A 71 -4.57 20.34 6.00
C ASN A 71 -5.19 20.83 7.32
N GLU A 72 -5.86 19.97 8.09
CA GLU A 72 -6.40 20.35 9.41
C GLU A 72 -5.29 20.75 10.39
N MET A 73 -4.17 20.03 10.39
CA MET A 73 -3.01 20.37 11.23
C MET A 73 -2.34 21.68 10.81
N GLU A 74 -2.26 21.97 9.51
CA GLU A 74 -1.77 23.27 9.01
C GLU A 74 -2.70 24.42 9.40
N GLU A 75 -4.02 24.26 9.33
CA GLU A 75 -4.99 25.27 9.76
C GLU A 75 -4.92 25.54 11.27
N ALA A 76 -4.86 24.49 12.10
CA ALA A 76 -4.73 24.63 13.55
C ALA A 76 -3.40 25.28 14.01
N SER A 77 -2.35 25.20 13.17
CA SER A 77 -1.07 25.86 13.44
C SER A 77 -1.07 27.36 13.12
N LYS A 78 -1.96 27.82 12.22
CA LYS A 78 -2.07 29.23 11.81
C LYS A 78 -2.74 30.09 12.89
N ASP A 79 -3.77 29.56 13.56
CA ASP A 79 -4.50 30.27 14.61
C ASP A 79 -3.66 30.60 15.85
N ASN A 80 -2.59 29.84 16.11
CA ASN A 80 -1.72 30.06 17.28
C ASN A 80 -0.67 31.17 17.09
N ASN A 81 -0.54 31.75 15.88
CA ASN A 81 0.49 32.74 15.57
C ASN A 81 -0.05 34.16 15.34
N GLU A 82 -1.37 34.38 15.46
CA GLU A 82 -2.00 35.71 15.34
C GLU A 82 -2.19 36.45 16.68
N VAL A 83 -1.85 35.82 17.82
CA VAL A 83 -1.90 36.47 19.13
C VAL A 83 -0.49 36.70 19.67
N LYS A 84 0.25 37.64 19.07
CA LYS A 84 1.37 38.29 19.75
C LYS A 84 1.57 39.72 19.30
#